data_AF-A0A6V7LUS6-F1
#
_entry.id   AF-A0A6V7LUS6-F1
#
_cell.length_a   1.000
_cell.length_b   1.000
_cell.length_c   1.000
_cell.angle_alpha   90.00
_cell.angle_beta   90.00
_cell.angle_gamma   90.00
#
_symmetry.space_group_name_H-M   'P 1'
#
loop_
_entity.id
_entity.type
_entity.pdbx_description
1 polymer ?
#
loop_
_entity_poly.entity_id
_entity_poly.type
_entity_poly.pdbx_seq_one_letter_code
_entity_poly.pdbx_strand_id
1 'polypeptide(L)'
;TDTPIFDNISPAAKDLIERMLVKNPNNRISIQEVLNHKWLRDRDKGAARIHLGETIEELKKFNARRKLKESVRAAVSSPRWHADMNGDNFLDVGDDDICTT
;
A
#
# COMPACT_ATOMS: atom_id res chain seq x y z
N THR A 1 0.10 1.64 23.92
CA THR A 1 1.27 2.34 23.36
C THR A 1 0.77 3.52 22.56
N ASP A 2 0.76 4.72 23.15
CA ASP A 2 0.51 5.94 22.38
C ASP A 2 1.76 6.22 21.54
N THR A 3 1.64 6.07 20.23
CA THR A 3 2.66 6.54 19.28
C THR A 3 2.36 8.01 18.95
N PRO A 4 3.34 8.92 19.11
CA PRO A 4 3.13 10.37 19.06
C PRO A 4 2.55 10.86 17.72
N ILE A 5 2.75 10.10 16.64
CA ILE A 5 2.17 10.38 15.32
C ILE A 5 0.63 10.38 15.32
N PHE A 6 -0.01 9.74 16.30
CA PHE A 6 -1.47 9.68 16.43
C PHE A 6 -2.04 10.72 17.39
N ASP A 7 -1.23 11.55 18.04
CA ASP A 7 -1.70 12.55 19.01
C ASP A 7 -2.62 13.58 18.33
N ASN A 8 -2.28 13.92 17.10
CA ASN A 8 -3.02 14.86 16.25
C ASN A 8 -4.29 14.27 15.61
N ILE A 9 -4.54 12.97 15.77
CA ILE A 9 -5.70 12.31 15.17
C ILE A 9 -6.91 12.39 16.11
N SER A 10 -8.04 12.85 15.58
CA SER A 10 -9.25 13.04 16.40
C SER A 10 -9.73 11.73 17.02
N PRO A 11 -10.25 11.74 18.27
CA PRO A 11 -10.75 10.54 18.92
C PRO A 11 -11.85 9.84 18.12
N ALA A 12 -12.68 10.61 17.40
CA ALA A 12 -13.70 10.08 16.52
C ALA A 12 -13.13 9.30 15.33
N ALA A 13 -11.97 9.70 14.79
CA ALA A 13 -11.31 8.94 13.73
C ALA A 13 -10.78 7.61 14.27
N LYS A 14 -10.14 7.63 15.46
CA LYS A 14 -9.60 6.43 16.11
C LYS A 14 -10.70 5.40 16.41
N ASP A 15 -11.81 5.85 17.00
CA ASP A 15 -13.02 5.04 17.30
C ASP A 15 -13.58 4.36 16.04
N LEU A 16 -13.67 5.09 14.92
CA LEU A 16 -14.13 4.50 13.66
C LEU A 16 -13.20 3.38 13.17
N ILE A 17 -11.89 3.63 13.14
CA ILE A 17 -10.90 2.65 12.67
C ILE A 17 -10.88 1.41 13.56
N GLU A 18 -10.96 1.58 14.88
CA GLU A 18 -11.02 0.46 15.82
C GLU A 18 -12.22 -0.45 15.55
N ARG A 19 -13.41 0.13 15.32
CA ARG A 19 -14.63 -0.62 14.96
C ARG A 19 -14.56 -1.28 13.58
N MET A 20 -13.86 -0.68 12.63
CA MET A 20 -13.65 -1.24 11.29
C MET A 20 -12.63 -2.39 11.28
N LEU A 21 -11.62 -2.33 12.14
CA LEU A 21 -10.54 -3.32 12.21
C LEU A 21 -10.75 -4.39 13.28
N VAL A 22 -11.99 -4.57 13.77
CA VAL A 22 -12.34 -5.69 14.66
C VAL A 22 -12.07 -7.03 13.97
N LYS A 23 -11.32 -7.89 14.67
CA LYS A 23 -10.89 -9.22 14.18
C LYS A 23 -12.08 -10.11 13.86
N ASN A 24 -13.06 -10.17 14.76
CA ASN A 24 -14.28 -10.93 14.54
C ASN A 24 -15.19 -10.18 13.56
N PRO A 25 -15.48 -10.71 12.36
CA PRO A 25 -16.32 -10.02 11.38
C PRO A 25 -17.75 -9.80 11.87
N ASN A 26 -18.28 -10.66 12.75
CA ASN A 26 -19.63 -10.52 13.29
C ASN A 26 -19.76 -9.32 14.26
N ASN A 27 -18.64 -8.86 14.82
CA ASN A 27 -18.59 -7.70 15.72
C ASN A 27 -18.08 -6.45 15.00
N ARG A 28 -17.73 -6.55 13.72
CA ARG A 28 -17.25 -5.43 12.93
C ARG A 28 -18.42 -4.54 12.54
N ILE A 29 -18.20 -3.23 12.62
CA ILE A 29 -19.20 -2.24 12.20
C ILE A 29 -19.67 -2.48 10.77
N SER A 30 -20.97 -2.40 10.55
CA SER A 30 -21.59 -2.51 9.22
C SER A 30 -21.37 -1.23 8.40
N ILE A 31 -21.52 -1.32 7.08
CA ILE A 31 -21.38 -0.16 6.19
C ILE A 31 -22.38 0.96 6.56
N GLN A 32 -23.61 0.59 6.92
CA GLN A 32 -24.63 1.56 7.31
C GLN A 32 -24.24 2.31 8.59
N GLU A 33 -23.64 1.62 9.56
CA GLU A 33 -23.15 2.25 10.78
C GLU A 33 -21.90 3.12 10.52
N VAL A 34 -21.00 2.71 9.62
CA VAL A 34 -19.86 3.53 9.18
C VAL A 34 -20.33 4.85 8.59
N LEU A 35 -21.32 4.81 7.69
CA LEU A 35 -21.87 6.01 7.05
C LEU A 35 -22.53 6.96 8.05
N ASN A 36 -23.12 6.41 9.12
CA ASN A 36 -23.75 7.17 10.19
C ASN A 36 -22.78 7.58 11.32
N HIS A 37 -21.51 7.18 11.25
CA HIS A 37 -20.55 7.49 12.30
C HIS A 37 -20.21 8.98 12.34
N LYS A 38 -20.13 9.56 13.55
CA LYS A 38 -19.85 10.98 13.82
C LYS A 38 -18.67 11.57 13.03
N TRP A 39 -17.63 10.77 12.78
CA TRP A 39 -16.45 11.21 12.04
C TRP A 39 -16.74 11.48 10.56
N LEU A 40 -17.65 10.70 9.95
CA LEU A 40 -18.03 10.84 8.55
C LEU A 40 -19.26 11.74 8.39
N ARG A 41 -20.28 11.56 9.24
CA ARG A 41 -21.55 12.29 9.17
C ARG A 41 -21.41 13.77 9.55
N ASP A 42 -20.69 14.05 10.63
CA ASP A 42 -20.56 15.40 11.18
C ASP A 42 -19.17 15.96 10.86
N ARG A 43 -18.78 15.92 9.58
CA ARG A 43 -17.41 16.23 9.11
C ARG A 43 -16.87 17.58 9.63
N ASP A 44 -17.73 18.58 9.77
CA ASP A 44 -17.35 19.91 10.26
C ASP A 44 -17.02 19.97 11.76
N LYS A 45 -17.48 18.98 12.54
CA LYS A 45 -17.27 18.88 13.99
C LYS A 45 -16.34 17.72 14.37
N GLY A 46 -16.29 16.67 13.56
CA GLY A 46 -15.58 15.41 13.86
C GLY A 46 -14.18 15.28 13.25
N ALA A 47 -13.87 16.04 12.19
CA ALA A 47 -12.58 16.00 11.51
C ALA A 47 -11.67 17.15 11.96
N ALA A 48 -10.44 16.82 12.38
CA ALA A 48 -9.44 17.83 12.68
C ALA A 48 -9.03 18.57 11.40
N ARG A 49 -9.05 19.90 11.42
CA ARG A 49 -8.65 20.76 10.27
C ARG A 49 -7.18 21.17 10.33
N ILE A 50 -6.34 20.30 10.88
CA ILE A 50 -4.90 20.53 11.02
C ILE A 50 -4.14 19.86 9.87
N HIS A 51 -3.05 20.48 9.43
CA HIS A 51 -2.18 19.89 8.43
C HIS A 51 -1.33 18.77 9.05
N LEU A 52 -1.53 17.53 8.60
CA LEU A 52 -0.84 16.34 9.10
C LEU A 52 0.47 16.07 8.32
N GLY A 53 1.46 16.94 8.50
CA GLY A 53 2.73 16.87 7.73
C GLY A 53 3.49 15.55 7.87
N GLU A 54 3.64 15.04 9.10
CA GLU A 54 4.30 13.75 9.35
C GLU A 54 3.58 12.58 8.67
N THR A 55 2.24 12.60 8.69
CA THR A 55 1.42 11.58 8.01
C THR A 55 1.64 11.60 6.50
N ILE A 56 1.82 12.78 5.90
CA ILE A 56 2.11 12.92 4.46
C ILE A 56 3.47 12.31 4.13
N GLU A 57 4.50 12.56 4.95
CA GLU A 57 5.83 11.97 4.74
C GLU A 57 5.80 10.44 4.87
N GLU A 58 5.09 9.89 5.86
CA GLU A 58 4.92 8.44 5.97
C GLU A 58 4.12 7.85 4.80
N LEU A 59 3.12 8.57 4.30
CA LEU A 59 2.37 8.16 3.11
C LEU A 59 3.24 8.13 1.85
N LYS A 60 4.17 9.08 1.68
CA LYS A 60 5.15 9.06 0.57
C LYS A 60 6.03 7.82 0.64
N LYS A 61 6.60 7.53 1.82
CA LYS A 61 7.43 6.33 2.04
C LYS A 61 6.63 5.04 1.79
N PHE A 62 5.39 4.98 2.28
CA PHE A 62 4.49 3.84 2.06
C PHE A 62 4.23 3.60 0.56
N ASN A 63 3.92 4.66 -0.18
CA ASN A 63 3.68 4.56 -1.62
C ASN A 63 4.93 4.13 -2.39
N ALA A 64 6.11 4.62 -2.03
CA ALA A 64 7.38 4.18 -2.63
C ALA A 64 7.61 2.67 -2.40
N ARG A 65 7.44 2.19 -1.16
CA ARG A 65 7.54 0.77 -0.83
C ARG A 65 6.52 -0.08 -1.57
N ARG A 66 5.28 0.38 -1.68
CA ARG A 66 4.20 -0.31 -2.40
C ARG A 66 4.54 -0.45 -3.89
N LYS A 67 4.97 0.63 -4.54
CA LYS A 67 5.39 0.60 -5.95
C LYS A 67 6.55 -0.36 -6.19
N LEU A 68 7.58 -0.33 -5.34
CA LEU A 68 8.70 -1.27 -5.45
C LEU A 68 8.23 -2.72 -5.33
N LYS A 69 7.40 -3.02 -4.33
CA LYS A 69 6.85 -4.36 -4.13
C LYS A 69 6.03 -4.84 -5.33
N GLU A 70 5.25 -3.96 -5.94
CA GLU A 70 4.50 -4.24 -7.17
C GLU A 70 5.42 -4.53 -8.35
N SER A 71 6.45 -3.71 -8.58
CA SER A 71 7.43 -3.93 -9.65
C SER A 71 8.17 -5.25 -9.49
N VAL A 72 8.62 -5.58 -8.27
CA VAL A 72 9.30 -6.86 -7.99
C VAL A 72 8.34 -8.03 -8.23
N ARG A 73 7.11 -7.95 -7.72
CA ARG A 73 6.08 -8.99 -7.96
C ARG A 73 5.82 -9.19 -9.45
N ALA A 74 5.69 -8.12 -10.22
CA ALA A 74 5.51 -8.18 -11.66
C ALA A 74 6.70 -8.86 -12.35
N ALA A 75 7.93 -8.49 -11.96
CA ALA A 75 9.15 -9.06 -12.51
C ALA A 75 9.25 -10.59 -12.26
N VAL A 76 9.03 -11.04 -11.02
CA VAL A 76 9.11 -12.48 -10.69
C VAL A 76 7.94 -13.29 -11.24
N SER A 77 6.79 -12.67 -11.50
CA SER A 77 5.66 -13.33 -12.16
C SER A 77 5.79 -13.41 -13.68
N SER A 78 6.80 -12.76 -14.26
CA SER A 78 7.02 -12.75 -15.70
C SER A 78 7.43 -14.15 -16.19
N PRO A 79 6.86 -14.67 -17.28
CA PRO A 79 7.30 -15.93 -17.87
C PRO A 79 8.79 -15.95 -18.24
N ARG A 80 9.35 -14.78 -18.59
CA ARG A 80 10.79 -14.62 -18.89
C ARG A 80 11.68 -14.88 -17.69
N TRP A 81 11.20 -14.59 -16.47
CA TRP A 81 11.92 -14.86 -15.23
C TRP A 81 12.15 -16.36 -15.00
N HIS A 82 11.20 -17.20 -15.45
CA HIS A 82 11.32 -18.65 -15.36
C HIS A 82 12.17 -19.26 -16.47
N ALA A 83 12.22 -18.62 -17.66
CA ALA A 83 13.05 -19.08 -18.77
C ALA A 83 14.55 -19.02 -18.44
N ASP A 84 15.00 -17.98 -17.73
CA ASP A 84 16.41 -17.77 -17.37
C ASP A 84 16.91 -18.73 -16.28
N MET A 85 16.00 -19.36 -15.50
CA MET A 85 16.34 -20.27 -14.39
C MET A 85 16.42 -21.75 -14.81
N ASN A 86 15.99 -22.07 -16.03
CA ASN A 86 15.95 -23.44 -16.55
C ASN A 86 16.92 -23.65 -17.73
N GLY A 87 17.80 -22.68 -17.97
CA GLY A 87 18.72 -22.64 -19.10
C GLY A 87 20.17 -22.92 -18.71
N ASP A 88 20.47 -24.17 -18.38
CA ASP A 88 21.80 -24.74 -18.66
C ASP A 88 21.96 -24.84 -20.19
N ASN A 89 22.13 -23.69 -20.85
CA ASN A 89 22.60 -23.56 -22.22
C ASN A 89 23.61 -22.41 -22.25
N PHE A 90 24.73 -22.66 -21.57
CA PHE A 90 26.00 -22.00 -21.84
C PHE A 90 26.57 -22.61 -23.13
N LEU A 91 26.24 -22.02 -24.28
CA LEU A 91 26.84 -22.19 -25.62
C LEU A 91 26.05 -21.23 -26.53
N ASP A 92 26.62 -20.34 -27.33
CA ASP A 92 27.96 -20.24 -27.89
C ASP A 92 28.14 -18.78 -28.33
N VAL A 93 29.32 -18.22 -28.09
CA VAL A 93 29.71 -16.92 -28.65
C VAL A 93 30.04 -17.17 -30.12
N GLY A 94 29.01 -17.08 -30.97
CA GLY A 94 29.18 -16.90 -32.40
C GLY A 94 29.47 -15.43 -32.67
N ASP A 95 30.76 -15.11 -32.74
CA ASP A 95 31.26 -14.11 -33.69
C ASP A 95 30.83 -14.53 -35.11
N ASP A 96 30.98 -13.64 -36.10
CA ASP A 96 30.80 -13.83 -37.56
C ASP A 96 29.71 -12.94 -38.19
N ASP A 97 30.20 -11.81 -38.72
CA ASP A 97 29.89 -11.19 -40.03
C ASP A 97 28.52 -10.54 -40.28
N ILE A 98 28.35 -9.47 -41.06
CA ILE A 98 29.18 -8.38 -41.60
C ILE A 98 28.17 -7.40 -42.24
N CYS A 99 28.52 -6.12 -42.32
CA CYS A 99 27.80 -5.12 -43.13
C CYS A 99 27.55 -5.62 -44.57
N THR A 100 26.35 -5.40 -45.13
CA THR A 100 25.96 -5.05 -46.54
C THR A 100 24.42 -5.26 -46.61
N THR A 101 23.52 -4.39 -47.08
CA THR A 101 23.50 -3.36 -48.14
C THR A 101 22.74 -2.12 -47.68
#